data_AF-A0A836HV09-F1
#
_entry.id   AF-A0A836HV09-F1
#
_cell.length_a   1.000
_cell.length_b   1.000
_cell.length_c   1.000
_cell.angle_alpha   90.00
_cell.angle_beta   90.00
_cell.angle_gamma   90.00
#
_symmetry.space_group_name_H-M   'P 1'
#
loop_
_entity.id
_entity.type
_entity.pdbx_description
1 polymer ?
#
loop_
_entity_poly.entity_id
_entity_poly.type
_entity_poly.pdbx_seq_one_letter_code
_entity_poly.pdbx_strand_id
1 'polypeptide(L)'
;MPGIDYSKWEQLKYSSSSDTESDFNRDDEGHHGSRTAPQVTRLEYPSRVTLGPNGVQLEQVPPQASASPFLRASAPPTATQGDGTVATHPIHKRSSLAEMDAFTPIVSSDSTGDATGRQGDDRERADATEDDEDLLYESLARNGGREGAHHWWTQTEDTVTVSFLVPWETKGKWVTEFRLYEAPAATAGESELYHVHLKISIQAPPARLMPARSDACASPAPLGIDQVFRYPVKLSEDLIDGCWQLLSMPKRRLRLLVVQLFKEPVGLGMTLWWDRCFSTDTASVIADTHTIPDRMQRMQATPGSKEKAQQFREAWADAHAEFRRRRAGAQAGRL
;
A
#
# COMPACT_ATOMS: atom_id res chain seq x y z
N MET A 1 -9.02 8.39 -29.37
CA MET A 1 -8.52 9.04 -28.13
C MET A 1 -8.78 10.54 -28.22
N PRO A 2 -9.69 11.13 -27.43
CA PRO A 2 -9.74 12.58 -27.33
C PRO A 2 -8.54 13.02 -26.50
N GLY A 3 -7.65 13.80 -27.12
CA GLY A 3 -6.46 14.34 -26.47
C GLY A 3 -6.83 15.12 -25.22
N ILE A 4 -5.97 15.06 -24.21
CA ILE A 4 -6.10 15.87 -23.01
C ILE A 4 -6.12 17.34 -23.46
N ASP A 5 -7.22 18.02 -23.18
CA ASP A 5 -7.40 19.42 -23.52
C ASP A 5 -6.63 20.29 -22.51
N TYR A 6 -5.44 20.71 -22.93
CA TYR A 6 -4.58 21.60 -22.15
C TYR A 6 -4.99 23.08 -22.23
N SER A 7 -6.06 23.44 -22.95
CA SER A 7 -6.51 24.84 -23.07
C SER A 7 -6.93 25.47 -21.74
N LYS A 8 -7.24 24.64 -20.72
CA LYS A 8 -7.51 25.11 -19.34
C LYS A 8 -6.26 25.69 -18.66
N TRP A 9 -5.06 25.28 -19.05
CA TRP A 9 -3.82 25.78 -18.48
C TRP A 9 -3.37 27.10 -19.11
N GLU A 10 -3.79 27.39 -20.35
CA GLU A 10 -3.48 28.67 -21.02
C GLU A 10 -4.28 29.86 -20.47
N GLN A 11 -5.34 29.62 -19.68
CA GLN A 11 -6.13 30.70 -19.08
C GLN A 11 -5.57 31.22 -17.75
N LEU A 12 -4.44 30.69 -17.26
CA LEU A 12 -3.71 31.27 -16.12
C LEU A 12 -2.99 32.55 -16.58
N LYS A 13 -3.76 33.62 -16.78
CA LYS A 13 -3.23 34.98 -16.89
C LYS A 13 -2.65 35.38 -15.54
N TYR A 14 -1.33 35.22 -15.41
CA TYR A 14 -0.57 35.81 -14.31
C TYR A 14 -0.72 37.32 -14.40
N SER A 15 -1.61 37.89 -13.60
CA SER A 15 -1.69 39.32 -13.37
C SER A 15 -0.39 39.77 -12.69
N SER A 16 0.59 40.18 -13.50
CA SER A 16 1.76 40.93 -13.05
C SER A 16 1.26 42.28 -12.54
N SER A 17 1.06 42.40 -11.22
CA SER A 17 0.81 43.69 -10.59
C SER A 17 2.14 44.45 -10.49
N SER A 18 2.54 45.02 -11.62
CA SER A 18 3.47 46.15 -11.66
C SER A 18 2.71 47.41 -11.26
N ASP A 19 3.42 48.29 -10.54
CA ASP A 19 3.10 49.70 -10.27
C ASP A 19 2.35 49.97 -8.96
N THR A 20 3.10 50.39 -7.95
CA THR A 20 2.89 51.72 -7.35
C THR A 20 4.11 52.13 -6.54
N GLU A 21 4.84 53.10 -7.09
CA GLU A 21 5.80 53.90 -6.36
C GLU A 21 5.01 54.82 -5.41
N SER A 22 5.25 54.71 -4.10
CA SER A 22 4.80 55.70 -3.14
C SER A 22 5.90 55.95 -2.10
N ASP A 23 6.60 57.06 -2.29
CA ASP A 23 7.39 57.75 -1.28
C ASP A 23 6.51 58.09 -0.08
N PHE A 24 6.69 57.39 1.05
CA PHE A 24 6.30 57.90 2.36
C PHE A 24 7.31 57.48 3.42
N ASN A 25 8.13 58.46 3.81
CA ASN A 25 8.88 58.47 5.05
C ASN A 25 7.95 58.23 6.25
N ARG A 26 8.19 57.16 7.01
CA ARG A 26 7.89 57.11 8.44
C ARG A 26 8.73 56.03 9.10
N ASP A 27 9.61 56.49 9.98
CA ASP A 27 10.31 55.67 10.96
C ASP A 27 9.29 54.95 11.84
N ASP A 28 9.18 53.62 11.70
CA ASP A 28 8.53 52.77 12.68
C ASP A 28 9.24 51.41 12.72
N GLU A 29 10.11 51.26 13.71
CA GLU A 29 10.76 50.00 14.08
C GLU A 29 9.71 49.04 14.66
N GLY A 30 9.17 48.15 13.82
CA GLY A 30 8.27 47.09 14.27
C GLY A 30 8.31 45.90 13.33
N HIS A 31 8.89 44.80 13.79
CA HIS A 31 9.14 43.55 13.07
C HIS A 31 7.93 43.03 12.26
N HIS A 32 7.87 43.38 10.98
CA HIS A 32 7.04 42.69 9.99
C HIS A 32 7.74 41.41 9.53
N GLY A 33 7.24 40.27 9.99
CA GLY A 33 7.49 38.97 9.35
C GLY A 33 6.95 39.02 7.92
N SER A 34 7.83 39.31 6.98
CA SER A 34 7.51 39.31 5.56
C SER A 34 7.04 37.90 5.18
N ARG A 35 5.74 37.78 4.89
CA ARG A 35 5.17 36.62 4.23
C ARG A 35 5.78 36.54 2.84
N THR A 36 6.92 35.87 2.73
CA THR A 36 7.56 35.60 1.45
C THR A 36 6.59 34.75 0.66
N ALA A 37 6.02 35.30 -0.42
CA ALA A 37 5.19 34.53 -1.33
C ALA A 37 6.01 33.33 -1.84
N PRO A 38 5.41 32.13 -1.94
CA PRO A 38 6.12 30.95 -2.40
C PRO A 38 6.70 31.20 -3.80
N GLN A 39 8.03 31.11 -3.92
CA GLN A 39 8.71 31.22 -5.21
C GLN A 39 8.67 29.88 -5.94
N VAL A 40 8.17 29.89 -7.17
CA VAL A 40 8.16 28.73 -8.05
C VAL A 40 9.23 28.92 -9.13
N THR A 41 10.27 28.09 -9.09
CA THR A 41 11.34 28.09 -10.10
C THR A 41 11.07 27.01 -11.13
N ARG A 42 10.91 27.39 -12.40
CA ARG A 42 10.77 26.45 -13.52
C ARG A 42 12.15 25.90 -13.90
N LEU A 43 12.28 24.58 -13.99
CA LEU A 43 13.49 23.90 -14.41
C LEU A 43 13.45 23.65 -15.93
N GLU A 44 14.51 24.01 -16.65
CA GLU A 44 14.60 23.87 -18.12
C GLU A 44 14.91 22.44 -18.59
N TYR A 45 15.47 21.60 -17.72
CA TYR A 45 15.92 20.23 -18.04
C TYR A 45 15.39 19.22 -17.02
N PRO A 46 15.27 17.93 -17.38
CA PRO A 46 14.95 16.88 -16.41
C PRO A 46 16.04 16.87 -15.33
N SER A 47 15.68 17.40 -14.15
CA SER A 47 16.60 17.60 -13.03
C SER A 47 16.17 16.70 -11.88
N ARG A 48 17.14 16.20 -11.11
CA ARG A 48 16.86 15.42 -9.91
C ARG A 48 16.82 16.36 -8.71
N VAL A 49 15.68 16.39 -8.01
CA VAL A 49 15.53 17.10 -6.73
C VAL A 49 15.61 16.07 -5.61
N THR A 50 16.60 16.21 -4.73
CA THR A 50 16.72 15.36 -3.54
C THR A 50 16.43 16.19 -2.29
N LEU A 51 15.45 15.76 -1.49
CA LEU A 51 15.10 16.37 -0.21
C LEU A 51 15.77 15.57 0.91
N GLY A 52 16.77 16.16 1.57
CA GLY A 52 17.50 15.52 2.67
C GLY A 52 17.48 16.35 3.95
N PRO A 53 18.02 15.82 5.08
CA PRO A 53 18.12 16.56 6.34
C PRO A 53 18.93 17.86 6.24
N ASN A 54 19.73 18.02 5.17
CA ASN A 54 20.51 19.22 4.88
C ASN A 54 19.80 20.18 3.90
N GLY A 55 18.50 20.02 3.65
CA GLY A 55 17.71 20.87 2.76
C GLY A 55 17.51 20.30 1.35
N VAL A 56 17.12 21.17 0.42
CA VAL A 56 16.82 20.83 -0.98
C VAL A 56 18.11 20.84 -1.80
N GLN A 57 18.49 19.71 -2.38
CA GLN A 57 19.60 19.62 -3.34
C GLN A 57 19.04 19.46 -4.75
N LEU A 58 19.44 20.36 -5.64
CA LEU A 58 19.10 20.33 -7.06
C LEU A 58 20.31 19.87 -7.86
N GLU A 59 20.23 18.69 -8.47
CA GLU A 59 21.25 18.18 -9.37
C GLU A 59 20.87 18.54 -10.81
N GLN A 60 21.50 19.59 -11.36
CA GLN A 60 21.29 20.10 -12.72
C GLN A 60 22.28 19.49 -13.74
N VAL A 61 22.83 18.30 -13.47
CA VAL A 61 23.73 17.67 -14.44
C VAL A 61 22.86 17.08 -15.56
N PRO A 62 22.98 17.55 -16.82
CA PRO A 62 22.30 16.91 -17.94
C PRO A 62 22.71 15.44 -17.93
N PRO A 63 21.78 14.47 -18.01
CA PRO A 63 22.16 13.07 -18.04
C PRO A 63 23.15 12.88 -19.19
N GLN A 64 24.42 12.67 -18.86
CA GLN A 64 25.44 12.36 -19.83
C GLN A 64 25.04 10.99 -20.37
N ALA A 65 24.51 10.97 -21.60
CA ALA A 65 24.01 9.75 -22.23
C ALA A 65 25.12 8.69 -22.13
N SER A 66 24.92 7.70 -21.27
CA SER A 66 25.82 6.58 -21.16
C SER A 66 25.83 5.91 -22.53
N ALA A 67 27.03 5.82 -23.11
CA ALA A 67 27.22 5.31 -24.46
C ALA A 67 26.45 3.99 -24.63
N SER A 68 25.66 3.95 -25.70
CA SER A 68 24.87 2.80 -26.13
C SER A 68 25.69 1.49 -26.05
N PRO A 69 25.18 0.42 -25.43
CA PRO A 69 25.89 -0.85 -25.30
C PRO A 69 26.00 -1.64 -26.63
N PHE A 70 25.52 -1.07 -27.73
CA PHE A 70 25.60 -1.69 -29.05
C PHE A 70 26.89 -1.32 -29.80
N LEU A 71 28.04 -1.78 -29.30
CA LEU A 71 29.23 -1.94 -30.13
C LEU A 71 29.10 -3.25 -30.92
N ARG A 72 28.60 -3.16 -32.15
CA ARG A 72 28.57 -4.30 -33.09
C ARG A 72 29.86 -4.32 -33.90
N ALA A 73 30.53 -5.46 -33.78
CA ALA A 73 31.84 -5.83 -34.32
C ALA A 73 31.94 -5.78 -35.86
N SER A 74 33.14 -5.43 -36.35
CA SER A 74 33.65 -5.88 -37.66
C SER A 74 35.18 -5.79 -37.69
N ALA A 75 35.85 -6.89 -37.35
CA ALA A 75 37.17 -7.25 -37.87
C ALA A 75 37.34 -8.79 -37.74
N PRO A 76 37.89 -9.48 -38.75
CA PRO A 76 37.99 -10.94 -38.77
C PRO A 76 39.20 -11.46 -37.97
N PRO A 77 39.12 -12.61 -37.29
CA PRO A 77 40.26 -13.19 -36.61
C PRO A 77 41.15 -14.01 -37.57
N THR A 78 42.45 -13.79 -37.44
CA THR A 78 43.54 -14.58 -38.00
C THR A 78 43.53 -15.99 -37.42
N ALA A 79 43.71 -16.98 -38.29
CA ALA A 79 43.78 -18.39 -37.95
C ALA A 79 44.97 -18.71 -37.03
N THR A 80 44.75 -19.53 -36.00
CA THR A 80 45.81 -20.32 -35.36
C THR A 80 45.22 -21.64 -34.89
N GLN A 81 45.82 -22.72 -35.39
CA GLN A 81 45.53 -24.11 -35.07
C GLN A 81 45.89 -24.41 -33.60
N GLY A 82 45.08 -25.25 -32.97
CA GLY A 82 45.35 -25.82 -31.65
C GLY A 82 44.48 -27.04 -31.42
N ASP A 83 45.08 -28.20 -31.68
CA ASP A 83 44.60 -29.56 -31.45
C ASP A 83 44.46 -29.86 -29.95
N GLY A 84 43.44 -30.61 -29.52
CA GLY A 84 43.21 -30.85 -28.09
C GLY A 84 41.86 -31.42 -27.68
N THR A 85 41.71 -32.71 -27.91
CA THR A 85 40.75 -33.71 -27.39
C THR A 85 40.16 -33.52 -25.98
N VAL A 86 38.93 -34.03 -25.80
CA VAL A 86 38.33 -34.76 -24.64
C VAL A 86 37.03 -34.16 -24.03
N ALA A 87 36.08 -35.08 -23.81
CA ALA A 87 34.90 -35.06 -22.92
C ALA A 87 33.51 -34.76 -23.53
N THR A 88 32.93 -35.84 -24.05
CA THR A 88 31.50 -36.14 -24.20
C THR A 88 30.70 -36.00 -22.90
N HIS A 89 29.56 -35.29 -22.95
CA HIS A 89 28.44 -35.46 -22.02
C HIS A 89 27.12 -35.67 -22.79
N PRO A 90 26.27 -36.63 -22.39
CA PRO A 90 25.03 -36.94 -23.09
C PRO A 90 23.88 -36.03 -22.66
N ILE A 91 23.22 -35.43 -23.67
CA ILE A 91 21.97 -34.71 -23.55
C ILE A 91 20.82 -35.73 -23.55
N HIS A 92 20.14 -35.90 -22.43
CA HIS A 92 18.86 -36.58 -22.39
C HIS A 92 17.73 -35.60 -22.76
N LYS A 93 17.16 -35.80 -23.95
CA LYS A 93 15.82 -35.34 -24.35
C LYS A 93 14.89 -36.55 -24.44
N ARG A 94 13.73 -36.49 -23.79
CA ARG A 94 12.42 -37.10 -24.17
C ARG A 94 11.38 -36.61 -23.15
N SER A 95 10.35 -35.84 -23.49
CA SER A 95 9.22 -36.05 -24.42
C SER A 95 8.06 -36.85 -23.78
N SER A 96 6.95 -36.14 -23.55
CA SER A 96 5.53 -36.57 -23.61
C SER A 96 4.72 -35.28 -23.40
N LEU A 97 4.10 -34.62 -24.38
CA LEU A 97 3.11 -35.03 -25.39
C LEU A 97 1.89 -35.74 -24.79
N ALA A 98 0.86 -34.94 -24.51
CA ALA A 98 -0.53 -35.34 -24.48
C ALA A 98 -1.34 -34.24 -25.20
N GLU A 99 -1.59 -34.50 -26.49
CA GLU A 99 -2.85 -34.26 -27.20
C GLU A 99 -4.05 -34.64 -26.30
N MET A 100 -5.28 -34.20 -26.46
CA MET A 100 -6.03 -33.34 -27.37
C MET A 100 -7.39 -33.21 -26.66
N ASP A 101 -8.07 -32.06 -26.72
CA ASP A 101 -9.49 -32.15 -27.07
C ASP A 101 -10.00 -30.86 -27.69
N ALA A 102 -10.70 -31.07 -28.80
CA ALA A 102 -11.13 -30.09 -29.76
C ALA A 102 -12.55 -29.61 -29.41
N PHE A 103 -12.74 -28.30 -29.32
CA PHE A 103 -14.06 -27.70 -29.49
C PHE A 103 -14.05 -26.77 -30.70
N THR A 104 -14.73 -27.23 -31.73
CA THR A 104 -15.07 -26.50 -32.96
C THR A 104 -16.03 -25.35 -32.65
N PRO A 105 -15.81 -24.13 -33.18
CA PRO A 105 -16.80 -23.08 -33.15
C PRO A 105 -17.79 -23.26 -34.32
N ILE A 106 -19.08 -23.24 -34.00
CA ILE A 106 -20.15 -23.20 -34.99
C ILE A 106 -20.21 -21.79 -35.58
N VAL A 107 -19.94 -21.73 -36.87
CA VAL A 107 -20.23 -20.59 -37.76
C VAL A 107 -21.72 -20.64 -38.08
N SER A 108 -22.44 -19.54 -37.80
CA SER A 108 -23.75 -19.28 -38.40
C SER A 108 -23.81 -17.86 -38.94
N SER A 109 -24.26 -17.81 -40.18
CA SER A 109 -24.19 -16.75 -41.16
C SER A 109 -25.24 -15.64 -41.01
N ASP A 110 -24.92 -14.53 -41.68
CA ASP A 110 -25.77 -13.62 -42.44
C ASP A 110 -27.07 -13.06 -41.83
N SER A 111 -27.03 -11.75 -41.56
CA SER A 111 -28.13 -10.86 -41.92
C SER A 111 -27.58 -9.54 -42.45
N THR A 112 -27.64 -9.44 -43.77
CA THR A 112 -27.50 -8.23 -44.57
C THR A 112 -28.71 -7.33 -44.30
N GLY A 113 -28.49 -6.17 -43.71
CA GLY A 113 -29.52 -5.19 -43.40
C GLY A 113 -28.93 -3.79 -43.40
N ASP A 114 -28.89 -3.23 -44.60
CA ASP A 114 -28.49 -1.86 -44.91
C ASP A 114 -29.42 -0.85 -44.21
N ALA A 115 -28.86 -0.02 -43.33
CA ALA A 115 -29.48 1.21 -42.87
C ALA A 115 -28.38 2.17 -42.39
N THR A 116 -27.95 3.02 -43.31
CA THR A 116 -27.12 4.21 -43.08
C THR A 116 -27.71 5.07 -41.96
N GLY A 117 -27.15 4.95 -40.75
CA GLY A 117 -27.48 5.78 -39.61
C GLY A 117 -26.24 6.04 -38.79
N ARG A 118 -25.74 7.28 -38.83
CA ARG A 118 -24.70 7.83 -37.94
C ARG A 118 -25.01 7.47 -36.49
N GLN A 119 -24.37 6.42 -35.98
CA GLN A 119 -24.49 5.91 -34.63
C GLN A 119 -23.05 5.57 -34.23
N GLY A 120 -22.26 6.51 -33.73
CA GLY A 120 -22.35 6.92 -32.33
C GLY A 120 -21.23 6.19 -31.60
N ASP A 121 -19.99 6.63 -31.80
CA ASP A 121 -18.73 6.11 -31.23
C ASP A 121 -18.62 6.27 -29.68
N ASP A 122 -19.74 6.37 -28.96
CA ASP A 122 -19.79 6.62 -27.51
C ASP A 122 -19.97 5.34 -26.68
N ARG A 123 -19.91 4.14 -27.28
CA ARG A 123 -20.23 2.88 -26.59
C ARG A 123 -19.03 2.12 -25.99
N GLU A 124 -17.79 2.55 -26.24
CA GLU A 124 -16.59 1.88 -25.71
C GLU A 124 -16.07 2.45 -24.36
N ARG A 125 -16.81 3.37 -23.73
CA ARG A 125 -16.32 4.05 -22.51
C ARG A 125 -16.74 3.41 -21.18
N ALA A 126 -17.40 2.24 -21.20
CA ALA A 126 -18.08 1.70 -20.03
C ALA A 126 -17.34 0.61 -19.22
N ASP A 127 -16.31 -0.05 -19.75
CA ASP A 127 -15.78 -1.28 -19.11
C ASP A 127 -14.45 -1.13 -18.37
N ALA A 128 -13.79 0.02 -18.39
CA ALA A 128 -12.48 0.16 -17.72
C ALA A 128 -12.55 0.14 -16.18
N THR A 129 -13.71 0.42 -15.58
CA THR A 129 -13.87 0.42 -14.11
C THR A 129 -14.21 -0.93 -13.53
N GLU A 130 -14.51 -1.90 -14.39
CA GLU A 130 -15.03 -3.19 -14.00
C GLU A 130 -13.93 -4.11 -13.44
N ASP A 131 -12.77 -4.14 -14.08
CA ASP A 131 -11.65 -4.99 -13.66
C ASP A 131 -10.99 -4.48 -12.36
N ASP A 132 -11.11 -3.18 -12.08
CA ASP A 132 -10.52 -2.55 -10.90
C ASP A 132 -11.11 -3.06 -9.58
N GLU A 133 -12.41 -3.39 -9.53
CA GLU A 133 -13.06 -3.84 -8.29
C GLU A 133 -12.56 -5.23 -7.85
N ASP A 134 -12.29 -6.11 -8.81
CA ASP A 134 -11.78 -7.46 -8.52
C ASP A 134 -10.34 -7.41 -8.03
N LEU A 135 -9.50 -6.58 -8.66
CA LEU A 135 -8.15 -6.32 -8.18
C LEU A 135 -8.14 -5.71 -6.78
N LEU A 136 -9.05 -4.76 -6.50
CA LEU A 136 -9.22 -4.19 -5.17
C LEU A 136 -9.62 -5.26 -4.14
N TYR A 137 -10.58 -6.12 -4.48
CA TYR A 137 -11.03 -7.19 -3.59
C TYR A 137 -9.91 -8.21 -3.28
N GLU A 138 -9.15 -8.63 -4.29
CA GLU A 138 -7.99 -9.51 -4.11
C GLU A 138 -6.90 -8.85 -3.27
N SER A 139 -6.75 -7.53 -3.38
CA SER A 139 -5.77 -6.79 -2.60
C SER A 139 -6.11 -6.67 -1.11
N LEU A 140 -7.39 -6.85 -0.69
CA LEU A 140 -7.86 -6.65 0.69
C LEU A 140 -7.19 -7.56 1.74
N ALA A 141 -6.56 -8.64 1.33
CA ALA A 141 -5.81 -9.54 2.21
C ALA A 141 -4.34 -9.69 1.82
N ARG A 142 -3.81 -8.81 0.96
CA ARG A 142 -2.40 -8.86 0.53
C ARG A 142 -1.47 -8.71 1.73
N ASN A 143 -0.58 -9.70 1.89
CA ASN A 143 0.35 -9.83 3.03
C ASN A 143 -0.32 -9.83 4.41
N GLY A 144 -1.63 -10.04 4.48
CA GLY A 144 -2.39 -10.00 5.72
C GLY A 144 -3.36 -11.17 5.76
N GLY A 145 -4.62 -10.89 6.08
CA GLY A 145 -5.60 -11.95 6.24
C GLY A 145 -7.03 -11.49 6.37
N ARG A 146 -7.90 -12.46 6.63
CA ARG A 146 -9.33 -12.28 6.82
C ARG A 146 -9.75 -13.02 8.09
N GLU A 147 -10.36 -12.31 9.04
CA GLU A 147 -10.92 -12.90 10.25
C GLU A 147 -12.44 -13.05 10.09
N GLY A 148 -12.85 -14.26 9.71
CA GLY A 148 -14.26 -14.62 9.51
C GLY A 148 -14.99 -13.69 8.53
N ALA A 149 -16.14 -13.17 8.97
CA ALA A 149 -16.94 -12.19 8.22
C ALA A 149 -16.79 -10.76 8.73
N HIS A 150 -15.90 -10.52 9.71
CA HIS A 150 -15.83 -9.26 10.42
C HIS A 150 -14.97 -8.23 9.69
N HIS A 151 -13.75 -8.62 9.32
CA HIS A 151 -12.81 -7.72 8.70
C HIS A 151 -11.76 -8.45 7.85
N TRP A 152 -11.16 -7.67 6.95
CA TRP A 152 -9.93 -8.00 6.23
C TRP A 152 -8.83 -7.07 6.69
N TRP A 153 -7.59 -7.48 6.52
CA TRP A 153 -6.46 -6.60 6.74
C TRP A 153 -5.30 -6.92 5.79
N THR A 154 -4.56 -5.88 5.46
CA THR A 154 -3.35 -5.92 4.65
C THR A 154 -2.24 -5.20 5.37
N GLN A 155 -1.00 -5.43 4.95
CA GLN A 155 0.12 -4.69 5.48
C GLN A 155 1.23 -4.51 4.45
N THR A 156 1.95 -3.41 4.61
CA THR A 156 3.27 -3.19 4.01
C THR A 156 4.34 -3.29 5.11
N GLU A 157 5.55 -2.87 4.80
CA GLU A 157 6.63 -2.75 5.79
C GLU A 157 6.25 -1.79 6.94
N ASP A 158 5.60 -0.67 6.61
CA ASP A 158 5.39 0.48 7.48
C ASP A 158 3.92 0.79 7.78
N THR A 159 2.99 0.22 7.01
CA THR A 159 1.55 0.45 7.18
C THR A 159 0.78 -0.85 7.38
N VAL A 160 -0.37 -0.72 8.01
CA VAL A 160 -1.40 -1.75 8.12
C VAL A 160 -2.73 -1.12 7.73
N THR A 161 -3.52 -1.81 6.91
CA THR A 161 -4.85 -1.35 6.51
C THR A 161 -5.87 -2.38 6.94
N VAL A 162 -6.89 -1.96 7.68
CA VAL A 162 -7.99 -2.81 8.16
C VAL A 162 -9.28 -2.39 7.48
N SER A 163 -10.00 -3.35 6.90
CA SER A 163 -11.27 -3.13 6.20
C SER A 163 -12.40 -3.87 6.92
N PHE A 164 -13.31 -3.13 7.54
CA PHE A 164 -14.48 -3.69 8.23
C PHE A 164 -15.69 -3.72 7.30
N LEU A 165 -16.45 -4.82 7.33
CA LEU A 165 -17.73 -4.87 6.63
C LEU A 165 -18.77 -4.04 7.39
N VAL A 166 -19.40 -3.08 6.72
CA VAL A 166 -20.44 -2.23 7.31
C VAL A 166 -21.71 -2.29 6.48
N PRO A 167 -22.88 -1.90 7.03
CA PRO A 167 -24.12 -1.86 6.25
C PRO A 167 -23.97 -1.04 4.96
N TRP A 168 -24.59 -1.49 3.87
CA TRP A 168 -24.42 -0.89 2.53
C TRP A 168 -24.77 0.61 2.50
N GLU A 169 -25.75 1.01 3.29
CA GLU A 169 -26.25 2.37 3.35
C GLU A 169 -25.31 3.32 4.12
N THR A 170 -24.27 2.79 4.77
CA THR A 170 -23.42 3.55 5.71
C THR A 170 -22.78 4.75 5.03
N LYS A 171 -23.03 5.93 5.61
CA LYS A 171 -22.46 7.22 5.19
C LYS A 171 -21.42 7.68 6.20
N GLY A 172 -20.47 8.51 5.76
CA GLY A 172 -19.40 9.03 6.63
C GLY A 172 -19.96 9.72 7.87
N LYS A 173 -21.03 10.51 7.73
CA LYS A 173 -21.71 11.18 8.85
C LYS A 173 -22.32 10.25 9.92
N TRP A 174 -22.44 8.96 9.64
CA TRP A 174 -22.93 7.97 10.61
C TRP A 174 -21.80 7.25 11.32
N VAL A 175 -20.58 7.33 10.81
CA VAL A 175 -19.38 6.90 11.53
C VAL A 175 -19.12 7.95 12.60
N THR A 176 -19.34 7.57 13.84
CA THR A 176 -19.18 8.40 15.03
C THR A 176 -18.15 7.76 15.95
N GLU A 177 -17.57 8.56 16.85
CA GLU A 177 -16.64 8.06 17.87
C GLU A 177 -15.45 7.27 17.30
N PHE A 178 -14.93 7.66 16.12
CA PHE A 178 -13.67 7.11 15.64
C PHE A 178 -12.54 7.56 16.57
N ARG A 179 -11.92 6.63 17.28
CA ARG A 179 -10.86 6.91 18.25
C ARG A 179 -9.80 5.82 18.22
N LEU A 180 -8.55 6.26 18.23
CA LEU A 180 -7.38 5.45 18.53
C LEU A 180 -6.80 5.95 19.84
N TYR A 181 -6.57 5.06 20.80
CA TYR A 181 -6.03 5.44 22.10
C TYR A 181 -5.22 4.31 22.72
N GLU A 182 -4.26 4.67 23.58
CA GLU A 182 -3.55 3.71 24.42
C GLU A 182 -4.33 3.45 25.69
N ALA A 183 -4.41 2.19 26.09
CA ALA A 183 -4.92 1.79 27.39
C ALA A 183 -4.01 0.74 28.03
N PRO A 184 -3.89 0.72 29.36
CA PRO A 184 -3.18 -0.33 30.07
C PRO A 184 -3.79 -1.71 29.79
N ALA A 185 -2.94 -2.72 29.58
CA ALA A 185 -3.39 -4.09 29.45
C ALA A 185 -4.13 -4.56 30.71
N ALA A 186 -5.42 -4.88 30.58
CA ALA A 186 -6.29 -5.25 31.71
C ALA A 186 -5.80 -6.47 32.53
N THR A 187 -4.89 -7.28 31.98
CA THR A 187 -4.45 -8.56 32.55
C THR A 187 -2.98 -8.60 32.95
N ALA A 188 -2.20 -7.52 32.78
CA ALA A 188 -0.77 -7.55 33.04
C ALA A 188 -0.46 -7.13 34.49
N GLY A 189 -0.01 -8.09 35.31
CA GLY A 189 0.63 -7.78 36.59
C GLY A 189 1.94 -7.03 36.35
N GLU A 190 2.06 -5.84 36.93
CA GLU A 190 3.27 -5.00 37.07
C GLU A 190 4.04 -4.56 35.81
N SER A 191 3.76 -5.11 34.62
CA SER A 191 4.28 -4.57 33.37
C SER A 191 3.31 -3.55 32.78
N GLU A 192 3.74 -2.29 32.72
CA GLU A 192 3.07 -1.16 32.03
C GLU A 192 3.06 -1.35 30.50
N LEU A 193 2.54 -2.49 30.03
CA LEU A 193 2.31 -2.70 28.61
C LEU A 193 1.02 -1.99 28.23
N TYR A 194 1.17 -0.93 27.45
CA TYR A 194 0.07 -0.25 26.80
C TYR A 194 -0.30 -0.97 25.52
N HIS A 195 -1.61 -1.08 25.27
CA HIS A 195 -2.13 -1.55 24.00
C HIS A 195 -2.88 -0.42 23.31
N VAL A 196 -2.82 -0.41 21.98
CA VAL A 196 -3.61 0.52 21.19
C VAL A 196 -4.99 -0.07 20.92
N HIS A 197 -6.02 0.68 21.27
CA HIS A 197 -7.42 0.38 21.04
C HIS A 197 -7.95 1.16 19.84
N LEU A 198 -8.74 0.50 19.02
CA LEU A 198 -9.57 1.10 17.98
C LEU A 198 -11.02 1.03 18.41
N LYS A 199 -11.65 2.19 18.55
CA LYS A 199 -13.08 2.32 18.82
C LYS A 199 -13.77 3.06 17.67
N ILE A 200 -14.87 2.51 17.18
CA ILE A 200 -15.71 3.09 16.14
C ILE A 200 -17.17 2.78 16.45
N SER A 201 -18.04 3.78 16.42
CA SER A 201 -19.48 3.64 16.62
C SER A 201 -20.23 4.06 15.36
N ILE A 202 -20.94 3.15 14.70
CA ILE A 202 -21.70 3.46 13.48
C ILE A 202 -23.18 3.54 13.83
N GLN A 203 -23.75 4.74 13.67
CA GLN A 203 -25.17 4.97 13.87
C GLN A 203 -25.98 4.28 12.78
N ALA A 204 -27.08 3.64 13.18
CA ALA A 204 -27.97 3.03 12.22
C ALA A 204 -28.66 4.11 11.36
N PRO A 205 -28.90 3.83 10.07
CA PRO A 205 -29.71 4.71 9.24
C PRO A 205 -31.05 4.99 9.93
N PRO A 206 -31.54 6.25 9.98
CA PRO A 206 -32.92 6.47 10.35
C PRO A 206 -33.79 5.66 9.39
N ALA A 207 -34.63 4.78 9.94
CA ALA A 207 -35.53 3.95 9.14
C ALA A 207 -36.26 4.87 8.17
N ARG A 208 -36.01 4.72 6.87
CA ARG A 208 -36.76 5.46 5.86
C ARG A 208 -38.22 5.16 6.12
N LEU A 209 -39.03 6.20 6.31
CA LEU A 209 -40.47 6.14 6.54
C LEU A 209 -41.14 5.42 5.36
N MET A 210 -41.04 4.09 5.33
CA MET A 210 -41.85 3.27 4.47
C MET A 210 -43.24 3.21 5.11
N PRO A 211 -44.31 3.35 4.31
CA PRO A 211 -45.67 3.45 4.83
C PRO A 211 -45.96 2.27 5.76
N ALA A 212 -46.39 2.62 6.96
CA ALA A 212 -46.46 1.75 8.12
C ALA A 212 -47.24 0.46 7.82
N ARG A 213 -46.53 -0.66 7.68
CA ARG A 213 -47.07 -1.95 8.10
C ARG A 213 -46.92 -2.00 9.62
N SER A 214 -48.04 -2.11 10.30
CA SER A 214 -48.24 -1.97 11.75
C SER A 214 -47.63 -3.11 12.57
N ASP A 215 -46.37 -3.43 12.33
CA ASP A 215 -45.59 -4.34 13.16
C ASP A 215 -44.44 -3.54 13.77
N ALA A 216 -44.41 -3.44 15.11
CA ALA A 216 -43.45 -2.66 15.87
C ALA A 216 -42.01 -3.18 15.63
N CYS A 217 -41.34 -2.65 14.61
CA CYS A 217 -39.97 -2.99 14.30
C CYS A 217 -39.03 -2.23 15.25
N ALA A 218 -38.31 -2.96 16.12
CA ALA A 218 -37.31 -2.38 17.00
C ALA A 218 -36.28 -1.58 16.18
N SER A 219 -35.88 -0.40 16.69
CA SER A 219 -34.85 0.41 16.04
C SER A 219 -33.54 -0.39 15.97
N PRO A 220 -32.89 -0.48 14.79
CA PRO A 220 -31.62 -1.19 14.65
C PRO A 220 -30.58 -0.63 15.64
N ALA A 221 -29.94 -1.54 16.38
CA ALA A 221 -28.89 -1.17 17.32
C ALA A 221 -27.68 -0.57 16.58
N PRO A 222 -26.99 0.44 17.17
CA PRO A 222 -25.72 0.93 16.63
C PRO A 222 -24.70 -0.20 16.49
N LEU A 223 -23.93 -0.17 15.40
CA LEU A 223 -22.83 -1.11 15.20
C LEU A 223 -21.57 -0.56 15.88
N GLY A 224 -21.12 -1.22 16.95
CA GLY A 224 -19.88 -0.87 17.65
C GLY A 224 -18.72 -1.78 17.22
N ILE A 225 -17.58 -1.17 16.92
CA ILE A 225 -16.29 -1.85 16.71
C ILE A 225 -15.39 -1.40 17.85
N ASP A 226 -14.96 -2.35 18.69
CA ASP A 226 -14.01 -2.12 19.77
C ASP A 226 -12.98 -3.26 19.70
N GLN A 227 -11.76 -2.92 19.29
CA GLN A 227 -10.72 -3.89 19.01
C GLN A 227 -9.37 -3.42 19.56
N VAL A 228 -8.54 -4.39 19.96
CA VAL A 228 -7.20 -4.13 20.51
C VAL A 228 -6.16 -4.62 19.52
N PHE A 229 -5.31 -3.72 19.03
CA PHE A 229 -4.23 -4.11 18.12
C PHE A 229 -3.25 -5.06 18.79
N ARG A 230 -2.77 -6.04 18.03
CA ARG A 230 -1.75 -6.99 18.50
C ARG A 230 -0.39 -6.32 18.70
N TYR A 231 -0.09 -5.32 17.88
CA TYR A 231 1.18 -4.64 17.78
C TYR A 231 0.99 -3.12 17.85
N PRO A 232 2.02 -2.36 18.24
CA PRO A 232 1.93 -0.92 18.36
C PRO A 232 1.77 -0.22 17.00
N VAL A 233 1.03 0.88 17.01
CA VAL A 233 0.81 1.78 15.86
C VAL A 233 1.06 3.22 16.29
N LYS A 234 1.46 4.08 15.35
CA LYS A 234 1.70 5.50 15.63
C LYS A 234 0.38 6.24 15.87
N LEU A 235 0.34 7.04 16.93
CA LEU A 235 -0.84 7.79 17.37
C LEU A 235 -0.70 9.32 17.23
N SER A 236 0.18 9.81 16.37
CA SER A 236 0.28 11.25 16.13
C SER A 236 -1.01 11.78 15.48
N GLU A 237 -1.49 12.93 15.95
CA GLU A 237 -2.73 13.57 15.49
C GLU A 237 -2.81 13.71 13.96
N ASP A 238 -1.72 14.15 13.33
CA ASP A 238 -1.60 14.28 11.86
C ASP A 238 -1.80 12.98 11.09
N LEU A 239 -1.50 11.83 11.71
CA LEU A 239 -1.68 10.51 11.10
C LEU A 239 -3.05 9.94 11.38
N ILE A 240 -3.75 10.41 12.41
CA ILE A 240 -5.10 9.95 12.77
C ILE A 240 -6.14 10.72 11.95
N ASP A 241 -5.91 12.01 11.67
CA ASP A 241 -6.81 12.75 10.79
C ASP A 241 -6.72 12.21 9.36
N GLY A 242 -7.87 11.89 8.78
CA GLY A 242 -7.94 11.26 7.45
C GLY A 242 -7.47 9.81 7.36
N CYS A 243 -7.19 9.12 8.48
CA CYS A 243 -6.73 7.72 8.47
C CYS A 243 -7.80 6.69 8.09
N TRP A 244 -9.03 7.13 7.81
CA TRP A 244 -10.13 6.24 7.47
C TRP A 244 -10.95 6.77 6.30
N GLN A 245 -11.57 5.85 5.57
CA GLN A 245 -12.47 6.15 4.47
C GLN A 245 -13.53 5.05 4.29
N LEU A 246 -14.63 5.38 3.63
CA LEU A 246 -15.66 4.40 3.25
C LEU A 246 -15.55 4.04 1.78
N LEU A 247 -15.24 2.78 1.49
CA LEU A 247 -15.13 2.23 0.15
C LEU A 247 -16.40 1.46 -0.22
N SER A 248 -16.92 1.68 -1.42
CA SER A 248 -18.03 0.90 -1.99
C SER A 248 -17.53 0.02 -3.13
N MET A 249 -17.97 -1.23 -3.12
CA MET A 249 -17.73 -2.23 -4.17
C MET A 249 -19.09 -2.73 -4.68
N PRO A 250 -19.70 -2.03 -5.66
CA PRO A 250 -21.06 -2.33 -6.12
C PRO A 250 -21.23 -3.72 -6.73
N LYS A 251 -20.25 -4.25 -7.47
CA LYS A 251 -20.37 -5.58 -8.08
C LYS A 251 -20.49 -6.66 -7.02
N ARG A 252 -19.74 -6.50 -5.93
CA ARG A 252 -19.73 -7.43 -4.78
C ARG A 252 -20.77 -7.07 -3.71
N ARG A 253 -21.45 -5.93 -3.85
CA ARG A 253 -22.37 -5.34 -2.86
C ARG A 253 -21.74 -5.19 -1.47
N LEU A 254 -20.47 -4.79 -1.43
CA LEU A 254 -19.72 -4.59 -0.19
C LEU A 254 -19.53 -3.12 0.12
N ARG A 255 -19.77 -2.75 1.37
CA ARG A 255 -19.40 -1.44 1.92
C ARG A 255 -18.37 -1.68 3.00
N LEU A 256 -17.20 -1.08 2.82
CA LEU A 256 -16.06 -1.27 3.71
C LEU A 256 -15.74 0.04 4.41
N LEU A 257 -15.53 -0.02 5.72
CA LEU A 257 -14.83 1.01 6.46
C LEU A 257 -13.35 0.64 6.51
N VAL A 258 -12.55 1.38 5.76
CA VAL A 258 -11.11 1.16 5.59
C VAL A 258 -10.38 2.09 6.54
N VAL A 259 -9.50 1.55 7.38
CA VAL A 259 -8.67 2.26 8.34
C VAL A 259 -7.21 1.97 8.00
N GLN A 260 -6.44 2.98 7.62
CA GLN A 260 -5.01 2.88 7.29
C GLN A 260 -4.19 3.45 8.43
N LEU A 261 -3.26 2.67 8.97
CA LEU A 261 -2.46 3.00 10.13
C LEU A 261 -0.98 2.81 9.84
N PHE A 262 -0.14 3.56 10.57
CA PHE A 262 1.30 3.43 10.50
C PHE A 262 1.81 2.60 11.67
N LYS A 263 2.66 1.62 11.37
CA LYS A 263 3.29 0.77 12.38
C LYS A 263 4.31 1.58 13.18
N GLU A 264 4.43 1.29 14.47
CA GLU A 264 5.53 1.81 15.26
C GLU A 264 6.82 1.03 14.93
N PRO A 265 7.95 1.70 14.64
CA PRO A 265 9.20 1.02 14.33
C PRO A 265 9.74 0.31 15.58
N VAL A 266 10.06 -0.98 15.44
CA VAL A 266 10.63 -1.79 16.55
C VAL A 266 12.12 -1.47 16.77
N GLY A 267 12.79 -0.92 15.76
CA GLY A 267 14.20 -0.54 15.81
C GLY A 267 14.72 -0.09 14.45
N LEU A 268 15.89 0.54 14.43
CA LEU A 268 16.52 1.00 13.20
C LEU A 268 16.82 -0.18 12.26
N GLY A 269 16.23 -0.15 11.07
CA GLY A 269 16.41 -1.19 10.04
C GLY A 269 15.67 -2.51 10.34
N MET A 270 14.81 -2.55 11.35
CA MET A 270 13.97 -3.71 11.65
C MET A 270 12.56 -3.48 11.14
N THR A 271 12.04 -4.44 10.36
CA THR A 271 10.66 -4.45 9.89
C THR A 271 9.86 -5.49 10.65
N LEU A 272 8.74 -5.08 11.25
CA LEU A 272 7.80 -5.98 11.90
C LEU A 272 6.66 -6.35 10.94
N TRP A 273 6.63 -7.62 10.56
CA TRP A 273 5.51 -8.22 9.84
C TRP A 273 4.54 -8.80 10.85
N TRP A 274 3.29 -8.33 10.80
CA TRP A 274 2.24 -8.74 11.71
C TRP A 274 1.76 -10.13 11.32
N ASP A 275 1.55 -11.03 12.28
CA ASP A 275 0.93 -12.32 12.05
C ASP A 275 -0.60 -12.26 12.17
N ARG A 276 -1.11 -11.24 12.87
CA ARG A 276 -2.52 -10.94 13.16
C ARG A 276 -2.71 -9.43 13.30
N CYS A 277 -3.93 -8.95 13.10
CA CYS A 277 -4.25 -7.53 13.25
C CYS A 277 -4.60 -7.19 14.70
N PHE A 278 -5.54 -7.95 15.27
CA PHE A 278 -6.05 -7.74 16.61
C PHE A 278 -5.66 -8.88 17.55
N SER A 279 -5.62 -8.58 18.84
CA SER A 279 -5.35 -9.57 19.89
C SER A 279 -6.45 -10.63 20.01
N THR A 280 -7.66 -10.30 19.54
CA THR A 280 -8.84 -11.19 19.50
C THR A 280 -8.88 -12.10 18.27
N ASP A 281 -8.03 -11.86 17.27
CA ASP A 281 -8.01 -12.66 16.05
C ASP A 281 -7.56 -14.09 16.35
N THR A 282 -8.36 -15.05 15.92
CA THR A 282 -8.10 -16.48 16.14
C THR A 282 -7.24 -17.07 15.04
N ALA A 283 -7.45 -16.66 13.79
CA ALA A 283 -6.71 -17.15 12.65
C ALA A 283 -5.37 -16.41 12.52
N SER A 284 -4.27 -17.11 12.79
CA SER A 284 -2.98 -16.67 12.25
C SER A 284 -2.98 -17.00 10.76
N VAL A 285 -3.22 -16.01 9.92
CA VAL A 285 -3.34 -16.21 8.48
C VAL A 285 -1.96 -16.40 7.84
N ILE A 286 -0.91 -15.90 8.49
CA ILE A 286 0.47 -16.00 8.02
C ILE A 286 1.20 -17.03 8.88
N ALA A 287 1.12 -18.30 8.48
CA ALA A 287 1.88 -19.39 9.12
C ALA A 287 3.40 -19.14 9.04
N ASP A 288 3.85 -18.49 7.96
CA ASP A 288 5.25 -18.10 7.77
C ASP A 288 5.37 -16.68 7.21
N THR A 289 5.82 -15.74 8.03
CA THR A 289 6.06 -14.34 7.59
C THR A 289 7.21 -14.24 6.57
N HIS A 290 7.99 -15.29 6.37
CA HIS A 290 9.07 -15.33 5.39
C HIS A 290 8.59 -15.55 3.96
N THR A 291 7.37 -16.07 3.77
CA THR A 291 6.78 -16.29 2.44
C THR A 291 6.03 -15.07 1.90
N ILE A 292 6.01 -13.96 2.65
CA ILE A 292 5.37 -12.72 2.22
C ILE A 292 6.08 -12.19 0.97
N PRO A 293 5.40 -12.04 -0.18
CA PRO A 293 6.02 -11.65 -1.46
C PRO A 293 6.83 -10.36 -1.36
N ASP A 294 6.30 -9.33 -0.70
CA ASP A 294 6.96 -8.03 -0.56
C ASP A 294 8.27 -8.15 0.25
N ARG A 295 8.27 -9.02 1.27
CA ARG A 295 9.48 -9.34 2.04
C ARG A 295 10.51 -10.07 1.18
N MET A 296 10.07 -11.05 0.38
CA MET A 296 10.93 -11.79 -0.53
C MET A 296 11.56 -10.87 -1.59
N GLN A 297 10.77 -10.00 -2.19
CA GLN A 297 11.22 -9.05 -3.20
C GLN A 297 12.28 -8.10 -2.63
N ARG A 298 12.07 -7.58 -1.42
CA ARG A 298 13.06 -6.72 -0.75
C ARG A 298 14.37 -7.44 -0.42
N MET A 299 14.28 -8.68 0.05
CA MET A 299 15.46 -9.50 0.30
C MET A 299 16.24 -9.77 -1.00
N GLN A 300 15.55 -9.98 -2.12
CA GLN A 300 16.20 -10.14 -3.43
C GLN A 300 16.83 -8.85 -3.94
N ALA A 301 16.18 -7.71 -3.70
CA ALA A 301 16.63 -6.40 -4.17
C ALA A 301 17.85 -5.85 -3.39
N THR A 302 18.14 -6.36 -2.20
CA THR A 302 19.24 -5.88 -1.35
C THR A 302 20.42 -6.86 -1.38
N PRO A 303 21.52 -6.57 -2.10
CA PRO A 303 22.70 -7.43 -2.15
C PRO A 303 23.27 -7.66 -0.74
N GLY A 304 23.64 -8.91 -0.43
CA GLY A 304 24.17 -9.29 0.89
C GLY A 304 23.12 -9.38 2.02
N SER A 305 21.83 -9.13 1.75
CA SER A 305 20.79 -9.23 2.78
C SER A 305 20.61 -10.66 3.30
N LYS A 306 20.75 -11.68 2.43
CA LYS A 306 20.67 -13.09 2.82
C LYS A 306 21.77 -13.47 3.81
N GLU A 307 23.00 -13.04 3.55
CA GLU A 307 24.16 -13.26 4.43
C GLU A 307 23.97 -12.55 5.77
N LYS A 308 23.60 -11.27 5.75
CA LYS A 308 23.30 -10.51 6.99
C LYS A 308 22.16 -11.12 7.80
N ALA A 309 21.09 -11.57 7.14
CA ALA A 309 19.97 -12.22 7.79
C ALA A 309 20.33 -13.60 8.36
N GLN A 310 21.28 -14.30 7.74
CA GLN A 310 21.82 -15.55 8.29
C GLN A 310 22.72 -15.27 9.51
N GLN A 311 23.64 -14.30 9.42
CA GLN A 311 24.49 -13.88 10.53
C GLN A 311 23.66 -13.42 11.74
N PHE A 312 22.60 -12.65 11.52
CA PHE A 312 21.69 -12.25 12.59
C PHE A 312 20.95 -13.44 13.21
N ARG A 313 20.52 -14.42 12.41
CA ARG A 313 19.85 -15.64 12.92
C ARG A 313 20.79 -16.47 13.79
N GLU A 314 22.04 -16.62 13.37
CA GLU A 314 23.06 -17.33 14.14
C GLU A 314 23.34 -16.59 15.46
N ALA A 315 23.60 -15.29 15.41
CA ALA A 315 23.81 -14.47 16.60
C ALA A 315 22.61 -14.48 17.56
N TRP A 316 21.38 -14.44 17.04
CA TRP A 316 20.17 -14.51 17.83
C TRP A 316 19.99 -15.88 18.51
N ALA A 317 20.23 -16.96 17.76
CA ALA A 317 20.14 -18.32 18.28
C ALA A 317 21.16 -18.56 19.41
N ASP A 318 22.39 -18.07 19.23
CA ASP A 318 23.45 -18.14 20.22
C ASP A 318 23.10 -17.35 21.48
N ALA A 319 22.61 -16.11 21.33
CA ALA A 319 22.16 -15.28 22.46
C ALA A 319 21.00 -15.95 23.23
N HIS A 320 20.02 -16.54 22.54
CA HIS A 320 18.93 -17.29 23.16
C HIS A 320 19.39 -18.57 23.85
N ALA A 321 20.39 -19.26 23.30
CA ALA A 321 20.99 -20.43 23.92
C ALA A 321 21.73 -20.04 25.21
N GLU A 322 22.48 -18.94 25.18
CA GLU A 322 23.18 -18.42 26.35
C GLU A 322 22.21 -17.95 27.44
N PHE A 323 21.16 -17.22 27.07
CA PHE A 323 20.13 -16.80 28.01
C PHE A 323 19.47 -17.99 28.72
N ARG A 324 19.12 -19.04 27.97
CA ARG A 324 18.57 -20.29 28.53
C ARG A 324 19.57 -20.96 29.48
N ARG A 325 20.85 -21.00 29.13
CA ARG A 325 21.92 -21.54 29.99
C ARG A 325 22.03 -20.75 31.30
N ARG A 326 21.99 -19.42 31.25
CA ARG A 326 22.04 -18.54 32.43
C ARG A 326 20.81 -18.73 33.34
N ARG A 327 19.60 -18.82 32.77
CA ARG A 327 18.38 -19.09 33.57
C ARG A 327 18.42 -20.44 34.27
N ALA A 328 18.89 -21.49 33.58
CA ALA A 328 19.02 -22.82 34.18
C ALA A 328 20.06 -22.82 35.33
N GLY A 329 21.21 -22.14 35.13
CA GLY A 329 22.23 -22.00 36.18
C GLY A 329 21.74 -21.23 37.42
N ALA A 330 20.96 -20.17 37.23
CA ALA A 330 20.41 -19.38 38.34
C ALA A 330 19.38 -20.14 39.20
N GLN A 331 18.66 -21.10 38.62
CA GLN A 331 17.74 -21.96 39.38
C GLN A 331 18.48 -23.05 40.16
N ALA A 332 19.55 -23.61 39.60
CA ALA A 332 20.35 -24.63 40.28
C ALA A 332 21.10 -24.10 41.51
N GLY A 333 21.46 -22.81 41.54
CA GLY A 333 22.15 -22.18 42.68
C GLY A 333 21.25 -21.70 43.82
N ARG A 334 19.93 -21.96 43.78
CA ARG A 334 18.96 -21.58 44.83
C ARG A 334 18.44 -22.77 45.66
N LEU A 335 18.97 -23.97 45.43
CA LEU A 335 18.77 -25.18 46.25
C LEU A 335 19.99 -25.38 47.14
#